data_AF-A0A381Y858-F1
#
_entry.id   AF-A0A381Y858-F1
#
_cell.length_a   1.000
_cell.length_b   1.000
_cell.length_c   1.000
_cell.angle_alpha   90.00
_cell.angle_beta   90.00
_cell.angle_gamma   90.00
#
_symmetry.space_group_name_H-M   'P 1'
#
loop_
_entity.id
_entity.type
_entity.pdbx_description
1 polymer ?
#
loop_
_entity_poly.entity_id
_entity_poly.type
_entity_poly.pdbx_seq_one_letter_code
_entity_poly.pdbx_strand_id
1 'polypeptide(L)'
;VLDGVISVLRHVEENADRLRDRYLAWVDELGESVVGGRRVVDLLGIRRTDFSLWWMSSIFEKSFWNTPTMATVVRLLALDEILTSCGPAEVTVVSDRPEVRQAVRRLALRHGAACRIRRPSGVSLGDSVRRRLRRLVPRPVHAARSLLRYSSTSRPAQGRTPVQWNEGDRTLLFVSCFGHLTADEAAAGRFDSRYWTGLYEVFQESGISTNWLQYFVTSSDIPDFPTAVDWLARIDANPDDQGTHAFVNAYLTPRVMRVVVLRWLRIAVLAVRLRRLADPEFGPRDHGFLWPVVRDEWRDDLRGERSMHNLLWLGVFEAACADLPLQHRGVYLYEGASWERAFVHAWRANGHGELIGVPHATIRFWDLRYYVDARTRVRHGMHSLPQPDRMVRNNVTAATAFAATSVPEHVIVDCEALRYSHLADISRVEPSR
;
A
#
# COMPACT_ATOMS: atom_id res chain seq x y z
N VAL A 1 12.34 -27.04 -23.76
CA VAL A 1 11.94 -25.86 -24.56
C VAL A 1 11.24 -26.42 -25.78
N LEU A 2 10.03 -25.95 -26.11
CA LEU A 2 9.43 -26.27 -27.41
C LEU A 2 10.06 -25.30 -28.42
N ASP A 3 10.60 -25.81 -29.52
CA ASP A 3 11.21 -24.95 -30.54
C ASP A 3 10.20 -23.90 -31.02
N GLY A 4 10.66 -22.65 -31.08
CA GLY A 4 9.82 -21.50 -31.47
C GLY A 4 8.83 -20.99 -30.40
N VAL A 5 8.86 -21.51 -29.16
CA VAL A 5 7.99 -21.04 -28.07
C VAL A 5 8.79 -20.32 -26.99
N ILE A 6 8.54 -19.02 -26.82
CA ILE A 6 9.12 -18.20 -25.74
C ILE A 6 8.07 -17.96 -24.66
N SER A 7 8.38 -18.37 -23.42
CA SER A 7 7.52 -18.09 -22.27
C SER A 7 7.87 -16.72 -21.68
N VAL A 8 6.93 -15.77 -21.75
CA VAL A 8 7.09 -14.44 -21.13
C VAL A 8 7.30 -14.56 -19.62
N LEU A 9 6.64 -15.51 -18.95
CA LEU A 9 6.82 -15.71 -17.49
C LEU A 9 8.23 -16.21 -17.17
N ARG A 10 8.77 -17.11 -17.99
CA ARG A 10 10.14 -17.58 -17.81
C ARG A 10 11.12 -16.43 -17.99
N HIS A 11 10.94 -15.62 -19.04
CA HIS A 11 11.75 -14.42 -19.26
C HIS A 11 11.67 -13.46 -18.08
N VAL A 12 10.49 -13.30 -17.46
CA VAL A 12 10.32 -12.48 -16.25
C VAL A 12 11.16 -13.02 -15.09
N GLU A 13 11.12 -14.32 -14.80
CA GLU A 13 11.89 -14.91 -13.70
C GLU A 13 13.41 -14.90 -13.98
N GLU A 14 13.84 -15.17 -15.20
CA GLU A 14 15.26 -15.15 -15.60
C GLU A 14 15.86 -13.74 -15.60
N ASN A 15 15.02 -12.69 -15.69
CA ASN A 15 15.45 -11.29 -15.76
C ASN A 15 14.84 -10.44 -14.63
N ALA A 16 14.52 -11.06 -13.50
CA ALA A 16 13.66 -10.49 -12.48
C ALA A 16 14.15 -9.15 -11.92
N ASP A 17 15.43 -9.05 -11.52
CA ASP A 17 16.02 -7.81 -10.97
C ASP A 17 15.95 -6.65 -11.97
N ARG A 18 16.39 -6.89 -13.22
CA ARG A 18 16.41 -5.88 -14.27
C ARG A 18 15.01 -5.37 -14.60
N LEU A 19 14.01 -6.26 -14.65
CA LEU A 19 12.62 -5.89 -14.92
C LEU A 19 11.97 -5.16 -13.73
N ARG A 20 12.28 -5.57 -12.50
CA ARG A 20 11.89 -4.86 -11.28
C ARG A 20 12.42 -3.43 -11.32
N ASP A 21 13.71 -3.25 -11.52
CA ASP A 21 14.36 -1.95 -11.46
C ASP A 21 13.84 -1.02 -12.58
N ARG A 22 13.61 -1.57 -13.78
CA ARG A 22 12.95 -0.86 -14.88
C ARG A 22 11.53 -0.41 -14.52
N TYR A 23 10.75 -1.24 -13.82
CA TYR A 23 9.41 -0.83 -13.37
C TYR A 23 9.47 0.24 -12.28
N LEU A 24 10.36 0.11 -11.29
CA LEU A 24 10.55 1.12 -10.25
C LEU A 24 10.98 2.47 -10.85
N ALA A 25 11.88 2.44 -11.83
CA ALA A 25 12.30 3.63 -12.56
C ALA A 25 11.15 4.30 -13.30
N TRP A 26 10.30 3.53 -13.97
CA TRP A 26 9.11 4.06 -14.63
C TRP A 26 8.16 4.74 -13.64
N VAL A 27 7.99 4.18 -12.43
CA VAL A 27 7.17 4.80 -11.37
C VAL A 27 7.77 6.12 -10.89
N ASP A 28 9.08 6.18 -10.61
CA ASP A 28 9.76 7.43 -10.21
C ASP A 28 9.60 8.52 -11.29
N GLU A 29 9.93 8.18 -12.55
CA GLU A 29 9.88 9.12 -13.67
C GLU A 29 8.46 9.62 -13.95
N LEU A 30 7.44 8.77 -13.74
CA LEU A 30 6.05 9.19 -13.89
C LEU A 30 5.64 10.20 -12.79
N GLY A 31 6.10 10.01 -11.56
CA GLY A 31 5.89 10.97 -10.47
C GLY A 31 6.56 12.32 -10.73
N GLU A 32 7.77 12.30 -11.29
CA GLU A 32 8.56 13.50 -11.62
C GLU A 32 8.15 14.17 -12.93
N SER A 33 7.37 13.50 -13.77
CA SER A 33 6.89 14.05 -15.04
C SER A 33 6.15 15.39 -14.85
N VAL A 34 6.38 16.34 -15.76
CA VAL A 34 5.87 17.72 -15.61
C VAL A 34 4.58 17.93 -16.40
N VAL A 35 3.51 18.30 -15.69
CA VAL A 35 2.21 18.64 -16.27
C VAL A 35 1.89 20.11 -15.95
N GLY A 36 1.96 20.97 -16.97
CA GLY A 36 1.67 22.40 -16.79
C GLY A 36 2.66 23.10 -15.86
N GLY A 37 3.96 22.79 -16.01
CA GLY A 37 5.05 23.42 -15.26
C GLY A 37 5.28 22.88 -13.85
N ARG A 38 4.53 21.86 -13.40
CA ARG A 38 4.70 21.23 -12.08
C ARG A 38 4.78 19.71 -12.21
N ARG A 39 5.56 19.07 -11.34
CA ARG A 39 5.67 17.60 -11.27
C ARG A 39 4.34 16.97 -10.89
N VAL A 40 4.06 15.74 -11.31
CA VAL A 40 2.85 14.99 -10.91
C VAL A 40 2.77 14.88 -9.38
N VAL A 41 3.90 14.58 -8.72
CA VAL A 41 3.98 14.55 -7.25
C VAL A 41 3.54 15.89 -6.65
N ASP A 42 4.01 17.02 -7.17
CA ASP A 42 3.65 18.34 -6.63
C ASP A 42 2.20 18.74 -6.88
N LEU A 43 1.66 18.36 -8.05
CA LEU A 43 0.26 18.63 -8.38
C LEU A 43 -0.67 17.94 -7.39
N LEU A 44 -0.32 16.73 -6.95
CA LEU A 44 -1.07 15.95 -5.95
C LEU A 44 -0.76 16.35 -4.49
N GLY A 45 0.00 17.43 -4.29
CA GLY A 45 0.25 18.02 -2.97
C GLY A 45 -1.02 18.47 -2.26
N ILE A 46 -1.12 18.15 -0.97
CA ILE A 46 -2.18 18.65 -0.09
C ILE A 46 -1.83 20.08 0.33
N ARG A 47 -2.78 21.00 0.13
CA ARG A 47 -2.52 22.43 0.37
C ARG A 47 -2.11 22.68 1.82
N ARG A 48 -1.01 23.44 2.01
CA ARG A 48 -0.41 23.81 3.30
C ARG A 48 0.21 22.64 4.07
N THR A 49 0.43 21.50 3.42
CA THR A 49 1.26 20.43 3.97
C THR A 49 2.37 20.11 2.98
N ASP A 50 3.35 19.36 3.45
CA ASP A 50 4.43 18.79 2.66
C ASP A 50 4.05 17.42 2.07
N PHE A 51 2.79 16.99 2.18
CA PHE A 51 2.35 15.67 1.74
C PHE A 51 1.78 15.67 0.33
N SER A 52 2.13 14.65 -0.46
CA SER A 52 1.51 14.38 -1.74
C SER A 52 0.74 13.07 -1.73
N LEU A 53 -0.48 13.11 -2.30
CA LEU A 53 -1.28 11.91 -2.50
C LEU A 53 -0.72 10.97 -3.56
N TRP A 54 0.29 11.39 -4.32
CA TRP A 54 1.05 10.51 -5.20
C TRP A 54 1.55 9.26 -4.45
N TRP A 55 2.01 9.45 -3.21
CA TRP A 55 2.54 8.38 -2.36
C TRP A 55 1.50 7.36 -1.90
N MET A 56 0.21 7.69 -2.04
CA MET A 56 -0.90 6.76 -1.75
C MET A 56 -1.54 6.20 -3.03
N SER A 57 -1.06 6.58 -4.21
CA SER A 57 -1.60 6.10 -5.48
C SER A 57 -1.30 4.62 -5.69
N SER A 58 -2.16 3.92 -6.43
CA SER A 58 -1.94 2.51 -6.77
C SER A 58 -0.68 2.26 -7.58
N ILE A 59 -0.31 3.22 -8.44
CA ILE A 59 0.93 3.16 -9.23
C ILE A 59 2.15 3.18 -8.31
N PHE A 60 2.13 4.02 -7.25
CA PHE A 60 3.23 4.08 -6.31
C PHE A 60 3.21 2.94 -5.28
N GLU A 61 2.03 2.57 -4.76
CA GLU A 61 1.88 1.48 -3.79
C GLU A 61 2.31 0.14 -4.39
N LYS A 62 1.97 -0.14 -5.67
CA LYS A 62 2.34 -1.37 -6.39
C LYS A 62 1.86 -2.66 -5.70
N SER A 63 0.74 -2.57 -4.98
CA SER A 63 0.19 -3.71 -4.22
C SER A 63 -0.33 -4.82 -5.12
N PHE A 64 0.20 -6.03 -4.90
CA PHE A 64 -0.23 -7.26 -5.58
C PHE A 64 -1.58 -7.76 -5.07
N TRP A 65 -1.97 -7.43 -3.83
CA TRP A 65 -3.30 -7.74 -3.27
C TRP A 65 -4.40 -6.96 -3.97
N ASN A 66 -4.11 -5.69 -4.26
CA ASN A 66 -5.10 -4.77 -4.80
C ASN A 66 -5.19 -4.81 -6.33
N THR A 67 -4.15 -5.26 -7.05
CA THR A 67 -4.06 -5.08 -8.50
C THR A 67 -3.30 -6.19 -9.25
N PRO A 68 -3.89 -6.81 -10.30
CA PRO A 68 -3.14 -7.64 -11.27
C PRO A 68 -2.29 -6.78 -12.22
N THR A 69 -2.33 -5.46 -12.08
CA THR A 69 -1.71 -4.50 -13.01
C THR A 69 -0.20 -4.56 -12.93
N MET A 70 0.39 -4.69 -11.74
CA MET A 70 1.84 -4.86 -11.60
C MET A 70 2.33 -6.06 -12.42
N ALA A 71 1.70 -7.24 -12.25
CA ALA A 71 2.12 -8.45 -12.98
C ALA A 71 1.98 -8.26 -14.49
N THR A 72 0.93 -7.58 -14.95
CA THR A 72 0.77 -7.24 -16.37
C THR A 72 1.86 -6.26 -16.85
N VAL A 73 2.20 -5.24 -16.06
CA VAL A 73 3.25 -4.26 -16.39
C VAL A 73 4.59 -4.97 -16.57
N VAL A 74 5.00 -5.79 -15.60
CA VAL A 74 6.27 -6.54 -15.67
C VAL A 74 6.30 -7.47 -16.89
N ARG A 75 5.19 -8.14 -17.21
CA ARG A 75 5.09 -8.98 -18.43
C ARG A 75 5.17 -8.16 -19.71
N LEU A 76 4.66 -6.93 -19.74
CA LEU A 76 4.77 -6.03 -20.89
C LEU A 76 6.21 -5.53 -21.07
N LEU A 77 6.93 -5.26 -19.97
CA LEU A 77 8.35 -4.93 -20.00
C LEU A 77 9.19 -6.11 -20.54
N ALA A 78 8.91 -7.33 -20.09
CA ALA A 78 9.54 -8.53 -20.62
C ALA A 78 9.22 -8.75 -22.10
N LEU A 79 7.96 -8.53 -22.51
CA LEU A 79 7.56 -8.65 -23.91
C LEU A 79 8.29 -7.63 -24.80
N ASP A 80 8.55 -6.42 -24.32
CA ASP A 80 9.32 -5.41 -25.04
C ASP A 80 10.72 -5.93 -25.42
N GLU A 81 11.38 -6.63 -24.50
CA GLU A 81 12.72 -7.18 -24.70
C GLU A 81 12.73 -8.39 -25.63
N ILE A 82 11.72 -9.25 -25.50
CA ILE A 82 11.52 -10.38 -26.42
C ILE A 82 11.29 -9.86 -27.84
N LEU A 83 10.44 -8.85 -28.03
CA LEU A 83 10.18 -8.26 -29.35
C LEU A 83 11.42 -7.57 -29.92
N THR A 84 12.21 -6.91 -29.07
CA THR A 84 13.51 -6.33 -29.46
C THR A 84 14.46 -7.40 -30.00
N SER A 85 14.50 -8.56 -29.36
CA SER A 85 15.40 -9.66 -29.72
C SER A 85 14.93 -10.43 -30.96
N CYS A 86 13.61 -10.63 -31.09
CA CYS A 86 13.03 -11.38 -32.21
C CYS A 86 12.85 -10.56 -33.49
N GLY A 87 12.64 -9.24 -33.39
CA GLY A 87 12.39 -8.35 -34.53
C GLY A 87 11.25 -8.80 -35.46
N PRO A 88 10.02 -9.08 -34.95
CA PRO A 88 8.97 -9.66 -35.78
C PRO A 88 8.37 -8.65 -36.77
N ALA A 89 8.02 -9.11 -37.97
CA ALA A 89 7.26 -8.30 -38.93
C ALA A 89 5.78 -8.11 -38.54
N GLU A 90 5.20 -9.08 -37.82
CA GLU A 90 3.81 -9.03 -37.35
C GLU A 90 3.67 -9.62 -35.93
N VAL A 91 2.87 -8.97 -35.09
CA VAL A 91 2.50 -9.41 -33.74
C VAL A 91 0.99 -9.65 -33.68
N THR A 92 0.59 -10.90 -33.44
CA THR A 92 -0.81 -11.24 -33.16
C THR A 92 -1.04 -11.36 -31.65
N VAL A 93 -1.91 -10.50 -31.09
CA VAL A 93 -2.30 -10.58 -29.67
C VAL A 93 -3.66 -11.25 -29.52
N VAL A 94 -3.72 -12.30 -28.70
CA VAL A 94 -4.96 -13.00 -28.31
C VAL A 94 -5.25 -12.71 -26.84
N SER A 95 -6.29 -11.92 -26.55
CA SER A 95 -6.67 -11.61 -25.17
C SER A 95 -8.13 -11.19 -25.07
N ASP A 96 -8.82 -11.50 -23.98
CA ASP A 96 -10.15 -10.94 -23.70
C ASP A 96 -10.07 -9.52 -23.10
N ARG A 97 -8.90 -9.13 -22.57
CA ARG A 97 -8.64 -7.84 -21.92
C ARG A 97 -8.32 -6.71 -22.93
N PRO A 98 -9.18 -5.68 -23.07
CA PRO A 98 -8.95 -4.59 -24.03
C PRO A 98 -7.69 -3.76 -23.73
N GLU A 99 -7.36 -3.55 -22.45
CA GLU A 99 -6.16 -2.83 -22.03
C GLU A 99 -4.87 -3.54 -22.47
N VAL A 100 -4.82 -4.88 -22.37
CA VAL A 100 -3.67 -5.68 -22.82
C VAL A 100 -3.52 -5.61 -24.33
N ARG A 101 -4.62 -5.77 -25.08
CA ARG A 101 -4.57 -5.66 -26.56
C ARG A 101 -4.07 -4.29 -27.01
N GLN A 102 -4.50 -3.23 -26.32
CA GLN A 102 -4.04 -1.88 -26.62
C GLN A 102 -2.56 -1.68 -26.28
N ALA A 103 -2.10 -2.20 -25.13
CA ALA A 103 -0.69 -2.17 -24.74
C ALA A 103 0.20 -2.88 -25.76
N VAL A 104 -0.14 -4.13 -26.12
CA VAL A 104 0.62 -4.92 -27.10
C VAL A 104 0.59 -4.29 -28.49
N ARG A 105 -0.54 -3.68 -28.91
CA ARG A 105 -0.59 -2.92 -30.17
C ARG A 105 0.40 -1.76 -30.17
N ARG A 106 0.48 -0.99 -29.08
CA ARG A 106 1.45 0.12 -28.97
C ARG A 106 2.89 -0.39 -28.95
N LEU A 107 3.13 -1.52 -28.31
CA LEU A 107 4.42 -2.17 -28.28
C LEU A 107 4.85 -2.66 -29.67
N ALA A 108 3.97 -3.31 -30.42
CA ALA A 108 4.23 -3.74 -31.79
C ALA A 108 4.57 -2.55 -32.70
N LEU A 109 3.81 -1.45 -32.60
CA LEU A 109 4.08 -0.23 -33.36
C LEU A 109 5.45 0.39 -33.03
N ARG A 110 5.84 0.39 -31.74
CA ARG A 110 7.17 0.84 -31.30
C ARG A 110 8.31 0.05 -31.95
N HIS A 111 8.09 -1.25 -32.18
CA HIS A 111 9.05 -2.15 -32.84
C HIS A 111 8.89 -2.21 -34.36
N GLY A 112 8.07 -1.35 -34.98
CA GLY A 112 7.85 -1.33 -36.43
C GLY A 112 7.06 -2.54 -36.97
N ALA A 113 6.43 -3.33 -36.10
CA ALA A 113 5.68 -4.52 -36.47
C ALA A 113 4.19 -4.22 -36.74
N ALA A 114 3.61 -4.90 -37.73
CA ALA A 114 2.16 -4.93 -37.90
C ALA A 114 1.49 -5.60 -36.69
N CYS A 115 0.29 -5.17 -36.29
CA CYS A 115 -0.41 -5.77 -35.15
C CYS A 115 -1.80 -6.28 -35.53
N ARG A 116 -2.03 -7.58 -35.30
CA ARG A 116 -3.36 -8.21 -35.40
C ARG A 116 -3.92 -8.47 -34.02
N ILE A 117 -5.20 -8.16 -33.86
CA ILE A 117 -5.91 -8.30 -32.59
C ILE A 117 -6.94 -9.42 -32.73
N ARG A 118 -6.85 -10.43 -31.87
CA ARG A 118 -7.82 -11.53 -31.78
C ARG A 118 -8.41 -11.61 -30.38
N ARG A 119 -9.69 -12.01 -30.32
CA ARG A 119 -10.34 -12.38 -29.06
C ARG A 119 -10.29 -13.89 -28.91
N PRO A 120 -10.12 -14.43 -27.69
CA PRO A 120 -10.17 -15.86 -27.46
C PRO A 120 -11.57 -16.40 -27.78
N SER A 121 -11.63 -17.62 -28.30
CA SER A 121 -12.87 -18.38 -28.51
C SER A 121 -13.47 -18.77 -27.15
N GLY A 122 -14.79 -18.65 -26.97
CA GLY A 122 -15.47 -19.12 -25.75
C GLY A 122 -15.56 -18.12 -24.58
N VAL A 123 -15.43 -16.81 -24.81
CA VAL A 123 -15.68 -15.82 -23.75
C VAL A 123 -17.16 -15.80 -23.39
N SER A 124 -17.49 -16.04 -22.11
CA SER A 124 -18.85 -15.92 -21.60
C SER A 124 -19.44 -14.54 -21.90
N LEU A 125 -20.62 -14.52 -22.55
CA LEU A 125 -21.39 -13.30 -22.83
C LEU A 125 -21.73 -12.56 -21.52
N GLY A 126 -22.00 -13.31 -20.44
CA GLY A 126 -22.30 -12.77 -19.11
C GLY A 126 -21.16 -11.94 -18.51
N ASP A 127 -19.92 -12.42 -18.62
CA ASP A 127 -18.74 -11.70 -18.13
C ASP A 127 -18.45 -10.42 -18.91
N SER A 128 -18.78 -10.42 -20.20
CA SER A 128 -18.65 -9.24 -21.06
C SER A 128 -19.69 -8.18 -20.70
N VAL A 129 -20.92 -8.58 -20.39
CA VAL A 129 -22.02 -7.70 -19.97
C VAL A 129 -21.74 -7.12 -18.58
N ARG A 130 -21.36 -7.95 -17.60
CA ARG A 130 -21.03 -7.50 -16.23
C ARG A 130 -19.90 -6.46 -16.23
N ARG A 131 -18.87 -6.65 -17.07
CA ARG A 131 -17.79 -5.68 -17.25
C ARG A 131 -18.27 -4.35 -17.84
N ARG A 132 -19.27 -4.35 -18.73
CA ARG A 132 -19.86 -3.11 -19.26
C ARG A 132 -20.69 -2.39 -18.21
N LEU A 133 -21.55 -3.10 -17.48
CA LEU A 133 -22.39 -2.50 -16.42
C LEU A 133 -21.57 -1.83 -15.32
N ARG A 134 -20.46 -2.45 -14.89
CA ARG A 134 -19.54 -1.84 -13.91
C ARG A 134 -18.90 -0.53 -14.39
N ARG A 135 -18.81 -0.30 -15.71
CA ARG A 135 -18.25 0.93 -16.29
C ARG A 135 -19.28 2.05 -16.46
N LEU A 136 -20.58 1.76 -16.27
CA LEU A 136 -21.65 2.75 -16.40
C LEU A 136 -21.75 3.66 -15.16
N VAL A 137 -21.40 3.14 -13.98
CA VAL A 137 -21.44 3.93 -12.75
C VAL A 137 -20.23 4.89 -12.73
N PRO A 138 -20.45 6.21 -12.65
CA PRO A 138 -19.34 7.17 -12.59
C PRO A 138 -18.50 6.97 -11.33
N ARG A 139 -17.17 7.07 -11.46
CA ARG A 139 -16.22 6.99 -10.32
C ARG A 139 -16.60 7.87 -9.12
N PRO A 140 -17.10 9.11 -9.28
CA PRO A 140 -17.65 9.91 -8.18
C PRO A 140 -18.70 9.21 -7.32
N VAL A 141 -19.55 8.38 -7.90
CA VAL A 141 -20.57 7.61 -7.17
C VAL A 141 -19.90 6.52 -6.31
N HIS A 142 -18.88 5.87 -6.84
CA HIS A 142 -18.06 4.92 -6.06
C HIS A 142 -17.35 5.59 -4.89
N ALA A 143 -16.82 6.81 -5.08
CA ALA A 143 -16.24 7.62 -4.02
C ALA A 143 -17.27 7.94 -2.92
N ALA A 144 -18.47 8.41 -3.29
CA ALA A 144 -19.55 8.70 -2.34
C ALA A 144 -19.99 7.44 -1.57
N ARG A 145 -20.15 6.31 -2.26
CA ARG A 145 -20.46 5.02 -1.63
C ARG A 145 -19.37 4.58 -0.65
N SER A 146 -18.09 4.80 -1.00
CA SER A 146 -16.97 4.49 -0.11
C SER A 146 -17.00 5.32 1.17
N LEU A 147 -17.30 6.62 1.06
CA LEU A 147 -17.46 7.50 2.21
C LEU A 147 -18.61 7.04 3.12
N LEU A 148 -19.78 6.76 2.53
CA LEU A 148 -20.94 6.26 3.27
C LEU A 148 -20.64 4.94 3.98
N ARG A 149 -20.02 3.99 3.27
CA ARG A 149 -19.63 2.69 3.81
C ARG A 149 -18.61 2.82 4.95
N TYR A 150 -17.57 3.62 4.77
CA TYR A 150 -16.57 3.84 5.83
C TYR A 150 -17.19 4.53 7.05
N SER A 151 -18.06 5.51 6.83
CA SER A 151 -18.79 6.18 7.91
C SER A 151 -19.73 5.22 8.65
N SER A 152 -20.49 4.39 7.94
CA SER A 152 -21.40 3.43 8.57
C SER A 152 -20.66 2.34 9.33
N THR A 153 -19.57 1.81 8.75
CA THR A 153 -18.76 0.76 9.37
C THR A 153 -17.94 1.28 10.56
N SER A 154 -17.61 2.58 10.61
CA SER A 154 -16.87 3.18 11.73
C SER A 154 -17.75 3.53 12.94
N ARG A 155 -19.09 3.51 12.80
CA ARG A 155 -20.03 3.87 13.88
C ARG A 155 -19.76 3.19 15.22
N PRO A 156 -19.42 1.88 15.29
CA PRO A 156 -19.19 1.21 16.56
C PRO A 156 -18.07 1.83 17.40
N ALA A 157 -17.05 2.42 16.76
CA ALA A 157 -15.91 3.06 17.45
C ALA A 157 -16.10 4.58 17.67
N GLN A 158 -17.19 5.19 17.21
CA GLN A 158 -17.36 6.64 17.31
C GLN A 158 -17.37 7.10 18.76
N GLY A 159 -16.51 8.08 19.07
CA GLY A 159 -16.37 8.63 20.42
C GLY A 159 -15.66 7.71 21.42
N ARG A 160 -15.20 6.53 20.99
CA ARG A 160 -14.40 5.61 21.82
C ARG A 160 -12.91 5.93 21.66
N THR A 161 -12.51 7.14 22.04
CA THR A 161 -11.11 7.52 22.19
C THR A 161 -10.70 7.36 23.66
N PRO A 162 -9.43 7.05 23.96
CA PRO A 162 -8.95 7.01 25.33
C PRO A 162 -9.18 8.34 26.05
N VAL A 163 -9.46 8.27 27.36
CA VAL A 163 -9.56 9.47 28.19
C VAL A 163 -8.21 10.17 28.28
N GLN A 164 -7.15 9.37 28.39
CA GLN A 164 -5.77 9.84 28.41
C GLN A 164 -4.88 8.79 27.75
N TRP A 165 -3.97 9.25 26.91
CA TRP A 165 -2.90 8.44 26.35
C TRP A 165 -1.69 8.45 27.30
N ASN A 166 -0.91 7.37 27.29
CA ASN A 166 0.36 7.36 28.00
C ASN A 166 1.31 8.41 27.40
N GLU A 167 2.11 9.03 28.25
CA GLU A 167 3.06 10.08 27.88
C GLU A 167 4.42 9.88 28.55
N GLY A 168 5.43 10.63 28.15
CA GLY A 168 6.78 10.59 28.71
C GLY A 168 7.78 9.70 27.95
N ASP A 169 9.03 9.70 28.43
CA ASP A 169 10.18 9.12 27.73
C ASP A 169 10.18 7.58 27.66
N ARG A 170 9.42 6.92 28.55
CA ARG A 170 9.28 5.45 28.61
C ARG A 170 7.98 4.97 27.96
N THR A 171 7.49 5.69 26.97
CA THR A 171 6.24 5.37 26.26
C THR A 171 6.50 5.10 24.78
N LEU A 172 5.86 4.05 24.25
CA LEU A 172 5.92 3.68 22.84
C LEU A 172 4.51 3.70 22.22
N LEU A 173 4.36 4.37 21.07
CA LEU A 173 3.18 4.18 20.23
C LEU A 173 3.39 3.02 19.25
N PHE A 174 2.40 2.15 19.13
CA PHE A 174 2.28 1.15 18.10
C PHE A 174 1.12 1.46 17.17
N VAL A 175 1.36 1.38 15.85
CA VAL A 175 0.30 1.33 14.85
C VAL A 175 0.24 -0.07 14.26
N SER A 176 -0.84 -0.78 14.56
CA SER A 176 -0.95 -2.22 14.27
C SER A 176 -2.34 -2.61 13.75
N CYS A 177 -2.39 -3.75 13.08
CA CYS A 177 -3.65 -4.42 12.76
C CYS A 177 -4.24 -5.00 14.05
N PHE A 178 -5.48 -4.65 14.37
CA PHE A 178 -6.32 -5.36 15.34
C PHE A 178 -6.79 -6.66 14.69
N GLY A 179 -6.00 -7.72 14.84
CA GLY A 179 -6.27 -9.02 14.27
C GLY A 179 -5.19 -10.03 14.62
N HIS A 180 -5.44 -11.30 14.28
CA HIS A 180 -4.61 -12.44 14.70
C HIS A 180 -4.50 -12.59 16.22
N LEU A 181 -5.56 -12.20 16.95
CA LEU A 181 -5.83 -12.64 18.32
C LEU A 181 -6.69 -13.90 18.21
N THR A 182 -6.51 -14.88 19.11
CA THR A 182 -7.51 -15.96 19.17
C THR A 182 -8.81 -15.44 19.78
N ALA A 183 -9.94 -16.01 19.35
CA ALA A 183 -11.23 -15.65 19.91
C ALA A 183 -11.28 -15.84 21.43
N ASP A 184 -10.60 -16.86 21.95
CA ASP A 184 -10.55 -17.16 23.39
C ASP A 184 -9.73 -16.12 24.18
N GLU A 185 -8.56 -15.72 23.69
CA GLU A 185 -7.74 -14.67 24.33
C GLU A 185 -8.48 -13.34 24.37
N ALA A 186 -9.01 -12.91 23.23
CA ALA A 186 -9.71 -11.64 23.15
C ALA A 186 -11.04 -11.65 23.94
N ALA A 187 -11.75 -12.78 23.95
CA ALA A 187 -12.95 -12.93 24.78
C ALA A 187 -12.64 -12.86 26.27
N ALA A 188 -11.46 -13.35 26.69
CA ALA A 188 -10.93 -13.26 28.05
C ALA A 188 -10.32 -11.89 28.39
N GLY A 189 -10.37 -10.91 27.46
CA GLY A 189 -9.82 -9.58 27.67
C GLY A 189 -8.29 -9.55 27.65
N ARG A 190 -7.64 -10.51 26.98
CA ARG A 190 -6.19 -10.54 26.79
C ARG A 190 -5.81 -10.10 25.38
N PHE A 191 -4.81 -9.23 25.29
CA PHE A 191 -4.24 -8.70 24.07
C PHE A 191 -2.82 -9.25 23.89
N ASP A 192 -2.70 -10.33 23.11
CA ASP A 192 -1.42 -10.81 22.59
C ASP A 192 -1.53 -10.98 21.07
N SER A 193 -1.29 -9.89 20.34
CA SER A 193 -1.37 -9.94 18.88
C SER A 193 -0.23 -10.80 18.34
N ARG A 194 -0.55 -11.79 17.50
CA ARG A 194 0.48 -12.57 16.79
C ARG A 194 1.37 -11.76 15.84
N TYR A 195 1.08 -10.48 15.63
CA TYR A 195 2.02 -9.57 14.97
C TYR A 195 3.23 -9.21 15.84
N TRP A 196 3.06 -9.22 17.15
CA TRP A 196 4.01 -8.75 18.15
C TRP A 196 4.20 -9.75 19.30
N THR A 197 4.04 -11.04 19.03
CA THR A 197 4.10 -12.13 20.04
C THR A 197 5.29 -11.97 20.98
N GLY A 198 5.03 -12.06 22.29
CA GLY A 198 6.04 -11.98 23.35
C GLY A 198 6.59 -10.58 23.61
N LEU A 199 6.32 -9.61 22.74
CA LEU A 199 6.85 -8.25 22.89
C LEU A 199 6.18 -7.48 24.04
N TYR A 200 4.91 -7.80 24.31
CA TYR A 200 4.15 -7.20 25.40
C TYR A 200 4.78 -7.52 26.77
N GLU A 201 5.19 -8.78 26.99
CA GLU A 201 5.88 -9.22 28.21
C GLU A 201 7.19 -8.45 28.41
N VAL A 202 7.97 -8.30 27.32
CA VAL A 202 9.22 -7.53 27.35
C VAL A 202 8.99 -6.07 27.76
N PHE A 203 7.90 -5.45 27.31
CA PHE A 203 7.57 -4.06 27.71
C PHE A 203 7.15 -3.97 29.18
N GLN A 204 6.35 -4.93 29.65
CA GLN A 204 5.94 -5.02 31.04
C GLN A 204 7.17 -5.19 31.96
N GLU A 205 8.04 -6.16 31.68
CA GLU A 205 9.28 -6.39 32.44
C GLU A 205 10.22 -5.20 32.41
N SER A 206 10.23 -4.46 31.29
CA SER A 206 11.03 -3.26 31.14
C SER A 206 10.38 -2.01 31.73
N GLY A 207 9.15 -2.06 32.25
CA GLY A 207 8.43 -0.86 32.71
C GLY A 207 8.29 0.20 31.61
N ILE A 208 7.91 -0.23 30.40
CA ILE A 208 7.63 0.61 29.25
C ILE A 208 6.11 0.64 29.04
N SER A 209 5.52 1.81 29.11
CA SER A 209 4.09 1.99 28.81
C SER A 209 3.85 1.97 27.30
N THR A 210 2.72 1.41 26.89
CA THR A 210 2.40 1.28 25.45
C THR A 210 1.08 1.96 25.09
N ASN A 211 1.07 2.59 23.93
CA ASN A 211 -0.12 3.14 23.27
C ASN A 211 -0.34 2.36 21.97
N TRP A 212 -1.56 1.95 21.67
CA TRP A 212 -1.90 1.14 20.51
C TRP A 212 -2.98 1.81 19.68
N LEU A 213 -2.58 2.41 18.57
CA LEU A 213 -3.50 2.93 17.56
C LEU A 213 -3.74 1.86 16.49
N GLN A 214 -4.94 1.30 16.46
CA GLN A 214 -5.21 0.07 15.72
C GLN A 214 -6.13 0.29 14.52
N TYR A 215 -5.83 -0.40 13.42
CA TYR A 215 -6.76 -0.53 12.30
C TYR A 215 -7.34 -1.93 12.24
N PHE A 216 -8.59 -2.05 11.78
CA PHE A 216 -9.28 -3.33 11.74
C PHE A 216 -9.23 -4.00 10.37
N VAL A 217 -8.98 -5.31 10.36
CA VAL A 217 -9.13 -6.20 9.21
C VAL A 217 -9.88 -7.44 9.67
N THR A 218 -10.91 -7.83 8.91
CA THR A 218 -11.70 -9.03 9.19
C THR A 218 -10.84 -10.29 9.10
N SER A 219 -11.05 -11.23 10.01
CA SER A 219 -10.42 -12.56 10.02
C SER A 219 -11.46 -13.65 10.31
N SER A 220 -11.07 -14.92 10.24
CA SER A 220 -11.95 -16.02 10.67
C SER A 220 -12.36 -15.90 12.14
N ASP A 221 -11.46 -15.40 12.98
CA ASP A 221 -11.67 -15.26 14.42
C ASP A 221 -12.43 -13.97 14.77
N ILE A 222 -12.24 -12.92 13.97
CA ILE A 222 -12.89 -11.60 14.18
C ILE A 222 -13.64 -11.22 12.90
N PRO A 223 -14.92 -11.62 12.75
CA PRO A 223 -15.62 -11.51 11.48
C PRO A 223 -16.09 -10.08 11.19
N ASP A 224 -16.31 -9.26 12.21
CA ASP A 224 -16.85 -7.91 12.06
C ASP A 224 -16.27 -6.90 13.04
N PHE A 225 -16.42 -5.62 12.68
CA PHE A 225 -15.87 -4.50 13.44
C PHE A 225 -16.57 -4.29 14.79
N PRO A 226 -17.92 -4.33 14.92
CA PRO A 226 -18.57 -4.26 16.23
C PRO A 226 -17.99 -5.23 17.26
N THR A 227 -17.77 -6.49 16.86
CA THR A 227 -17.16 -7.51 17.72
C THR A 227 -15.76 -7.09 18.18
N ALA A 228 -14.93 -6.55 17.27
CA ALA A 228 -13.60 -6.05 17.61
C ALA A 228 -13.64 -4.88 18.62
N VAL A 229 -14.62 -3.97 18.48
CA VAL A 229 -14.78 -2.86 19.42
C VAL A 229 -15.26 -3.34 20.79
N ASP A 230 -16.13 -4.34 20.84
CA ASP A 230 -16.57 -4.94 22.11
C ASP A 230 -15.44 -5.70 22.81
N TRP A 231 -14.55 -6.36 22.06
CA TRP A 231 -13.36 -7.00 22.62
C TRP A 231 -12.35 -5.98 23.14
N LEU A 232 -12.16 -4.86 22.43
CA LEU A 232 -11.30 -3.79 22.91
C LEU A 232 -11.79 -3.25 24.26
N ALA A 233 -13.10 -3.07 24.43
CA ALA A 233 -13.66 -2.67 25.72
C ALA A 233 -13.41 -3.70 26.85
N ARG A 234 -13.25 -4.99 26.54
CA ARG A 234 -12.88 -6.02 27.53
C ARG A 234 -11.39 -5.98 27.86
N ILE A 235 -10.54 -5.74 26.86
CA ILE A 235 -9.11 -5.54 27.05
C ILE A 235 -8.87 -4.32 27.95
N ASP A 236 -9.52 -3.19 27.65
CA ASP A 236 -9.41 -1.96 28.44
C ASP A 236 -9.96 -2.13 29.88
N ALA A 237 -10.88 -3.07 30.10
CA ALA A 237 -11.46 -3.36 31.42
C ALA A 237 -10.64 -4.40 32.22
N ASN A 238 -9.62 -5.02 31.62
CA ASN A 238 -8.77 -5.98 32.30
C ASN A 238 -7.88 -5.27 33.34
N PRO A 239 -7.73 -5.80 34.57
CA PRO A 239 -6.85 -5.21 35.57
C PRO A 239 -5.35 -5.25 35.20
N ASP A 240 -4.94 -6.15 34.30
CA ASP A 240 -3.56 -6.22 33.81
C ASP A 240 -3.31 -5.06 32.82
N ASP A 241 -2.22 -4.31 32.99
CA ASP A 241 -1.88 -3.13 32.17
C ASP A 241 -1.54 -3.51 30.73
N GLN A 242 -2.53 -3.64 29.86
CA GLN A 242 -2.30 -4.08 28.48
C GLN A 242 -1.92 -2.96 27.51
N GLY A 243 -1.63 -1.77 28.05
CA GLY A 243 -1.45 -0.54 27.31
C GLY A 243 -2.77 0.17 27.02
N THR A 244 -2.68 1.34 26.42
CA THR A 244 -3.86 2.15 26.05
C THR A 244 -4.19 1.93 24.59
N HIS A 245 -5.45 1.58 24.28
CA HIS A 245 -5.84 1.21 22.92
C HIS A 245 -6.88 2.16 22.32
N ALA A 246 -6.79 2.38 21.01
CA ALA A 246 -7.85 3.03 20.26
C ALA A 246 -7.90 2.50 18.83
N PHE A 247 -9.11 2.44 18.26
CA PHE A 247 -9.24 2.26 16.82
C PHE A 247 -9.06 3.58 16.09
N VAL A 248 -8.33 3.57 14.98
CA VAL A 248 -8.20 4.73 14.07
C VAL A 248 -9.59 5.23 13.60
N ASN A 249 -10.55 4.32 13.46
CA ASN A 249 -11.94 4.64 13.12
C ASN A 249 -12.64 5.55 14.14
N ALA A 250 -12.22 5.56 15.41
CA ALA A 250 -12.78 6.44 16.44
C ALA A 250 -12.60 7.92 16.11
N TYR A 251 -11.56 8.25 15.34
CA TYR A 251 -11.22 9.61 14.91
C TYR A 251 -12.01 10.10 13.69
N LEU A 252 -12.94 9.29 13.17
CA LEU A 252 -13.82 9.71 12.07
C LEU A 252 -14.94 10.64 12.58
N THR A 253 -14.62 11.94 12.66
CA THR A 253 -15.58 12.99 13.05
C THR A 253 -16.24 13.66 11.83
N PRO A 254 -17.39 14.34 12.00
CA PRO A 254 -17.98 15.17 10.93
C PRO A 254 -17.02 16.24 10.38
N ARG A 255 -16.14 16.78 11.24
CA ARG A 255 -15.08 17.71 10.82
C ARG A 255 -14.10 17.04 9.86
N VAL A 256 -13.62 15.84 10.19
CA VAL A 256 -12.72 15.04 9.33
C VAL A 256 -13.41 14.73 8.01
N MET A 257 -14.66 14.24 8.04
CA MET A 257 -15.42 13.95 6.81
C MET A 257 -15.55 15.17 5.89
N ARG A 258 -15.84 16.35 6.44
CA ARG A 258 -15.91 17.60 5.67
C ARG A 258 -14.56 17.94 5.02
N VAL A 259 -13.45 17.82 5.76
CA VAL A 259 -12.10 18.06 5.23
C VAL A 259 -11.78 17.09 4.08
N VAL A 260 -12.09 15.81 4.27
CA VAL A 260 -11.92 14.75 3.28
C VAL A 260 -12.68 15.05 1.99
N VAL A 261 -13.96 15.41 2.09
CA VAL A 261 -14.79 15.76 0.91
C VAL A 261 -14.22 16.98 0.18
N LEU A 262 -13.81 18.03 0.90
CA LEU A 262 -13.22 19.22 0.29
C LEU A 262 -11.89 18.92 -0.42
N ARG A 263 -11.04 18.05 0.16
CA ARG A 263 -9.81 17.58 -0.49
C ARG A 263 -10.14 16.77 -1.74
N TRP A 264 -11.09 15.85 -1.66
CA TRP A 264 -11.51 15.01 -2.77
C TRP A 264 -12.04 15.84 -3.95
N LEU A 265 -12.89 16.84 -3.71
CA LEU A 265 -13.40 17.73 -4.75
C LEU A 265 -12.26 18.46 -5.50
N ARG A 266 -11.23 18.90 -4.77
CA ARG A 266 -10.05 19.55 -5.39
C ARG A 266 -9.28 18.60 -6.28
N ILE A 267 -9.04 17.36 -5.84
CA ILE A 267 -8.34 16.35 -6.64
C ILE A 267 -9.18 15.97 -7.86
N ALA A 268 -10.51 15.87 -7.70
CA ALA A 268 -11.41 15.60 -8.80
C ALA A 268 -11.34 16.68 -9.90
N VAL A 269 -11.17 17.96 -9.52
CA VAL A 269 -10.92 19.06 -10.47
C VAL A 269 -9.52 18.93 -11.10
N LEU A 270 -8.49 18.70 -10.30
CA LEU A 270 -7.11 18.53 -10.77
C LEU A 270 -6.97 17.38 -11.77
N ALA A 271 -7.75 16.33 -11.59
CA ALA A 271 -7.78 15.17 -12.48
C ALA A 271 -8.15 15.51 -13.93
N VAL A 272 -8.72 16.70 -14.21
CA VAL A 272 -8.88 17.18 -15.59
C VAL A 272 -7.51 17.55 -16.18
N ARG A 273 -6.66 18.24 -15.43
CA ARG A 273 -5.30 18.61 -15.86
C ARG A 273 -4.42 17.37 -16.05
N LEU A 274 -4.54 16.41 -15.13
CA LEU A 274 -3.81 15.13 -15.18
C LEU A 274 -4.30 14.18 -16.29
N ARG A 275 -5.30 14.57 -17.09
CA ARG A 275 -5.64 13.84 -18.33
C ARG A 275 -4.51 13.83 -19.35
N ARG A 276 -3.57 14.80 -19.28
CA ARG A 276 -2.37 14.80 -20.12
C ARG A 276 -1.53 13.54 -19.97
N LEU A 277 -1.56 12.89 -18.81
CA LEU A 277 -0.91 11.59 -18.61
C LEU A 277 -1.50 10.49 -19.50
N ALA A 278 -2.67 10.69 -20.11
CA ALA A 278 -3.25 9.73 -21.04
C ALA A 278 -2.71 9.78 -22.46
N ASP A 279 -1.93 10.81 -22.78
CA ASP A 279 -1.22 10.92 -24.03
C ASP A 279 -0.13 9.83 -24.12
N PRO A 280 -0.10 9.00 -25.18
CA PRO A 280 0.93 7.97 -25.37
C PRO A 280 2.35 8.53 -25.52
N GLU A 281 2.49 9.77 -25.98
CA GLU A 281 3.79 10.43 -26.20
C GLU A 281 4.27 11.18 -24.95
N PHE A 282 3.43 11.28 -23.93
CA PHE A 282 3.78 11.94 -22.68
C PHE A 282 4.62 11.04 -21.78
N GLY A 283 5.56 11.65 -21.05
CA GLY A 283 6.15 11.03 -19.86
C GLY A 283 7.29 10.05 -20.17
N PRO A 284 7.52 9.06 -19.27
CA PRO A 284 8.66 8.15 -19.35
C PRO A 284 8.69 7.30 -20.62
N ARG A 285 9.88 6.79 -20.98
CA ARG A 285 10.13 5.98 -22.19
C ARG A 285 9.09 4.86 -22.41
N ASP A 286 8.69 4.18 -21.34
CA ASP A 286 7.79 3.02 -21.41
C ASP A 286 6.30 3.36 -21.20
N HIS A 287 6.01 4.63 -20.92
CA HIS A 287 4.65 5.09 -20.60
C HIS A 287 3.64 4.79 -21.70
N GLY A 288 4.01 4.99 -22.96
CA GLY A 288 3.10 4.85 -24.08
C GLY A 288 2.38 3.49 -24.11
N PHE A 289 3.10 2.38 -23.94
CA PHE A 289 2.49 1.04 -23.97
C PHE A 289 2.03 0.55 -22.59
N LEU A 290 2.55 1.10 -21.47
CA LEU A 290 2.11 0.75 -20.13
C LEU A 290 0.83 1.47 -19.70
N TRP A 291 0.61 2.71 -20.16
CA TRP A 291 -0.54 3.51 -19.74
C TRP A 291 -1.91 2.82 -19.91
N PRO A 292 -2.20 2.09 -21.01
CA PRO A 292 -3.48 1.40 -21.16
C PRO A 292 -3.85 0.48 -19.99
N VAL A 293 -2.87 -0.13 -19.31
CA VAL A 293 -3.11 -1.07 -18.21
C VAL A 293 -3.26 -0.38 -16.86
N VAL A 294 -2.54 0.73 -16.62
CA VAL A 294 -2.60 1.48 -15.35
C VAL A 294 -3.69 2.56 -15.30
N ARG A 295 -4.17 3.03 -16.46
CA ARG A 295 -5.05 4.23 -16.54
C ARG A 295 -6.33 4.12 -15.70
N ASP A 296 -6.87 2.91 -15.55
CA ASP A 296 -8.15 2.74 -14.86
C ASP A 296 -7.98 2.80 -13.35
N GLU A 297 -6.85 2.31 -12.84
CA GLU A 297 -6.47 2.44 -11.44
C GLU A 297 -6.08 3.89 -11.13
N TRP A 298 -5.31 4.53 -12.00
CA TRP A 298 -4.98 5.96 -11.88
C TRP A 298 -6.22 6.85 -11.76
N ARG A 299 -7.24 6.59 -12.58
CA ARG A 299 -8.50 7.35 -12.49
C ARG A 299 -9.26 7.06 -11.19
N ASP A 300 -9.13 5.86 -10.62
CA ASP A 300 -9.71 5.52 -9.32
C ASP A 300 -8.96 6.24 -8.17
N ASP A 301 -7.64 6.36 -8.27
CA ASP A 301 -6.78 7.12 -7.34
C ASP A 301 -7.15 8.61 -7.29
N LEU A 302 -7.69 9.15 -8.38
CA LEU A 302 -8.03 10.57 -8.48
C LEU A 302 -9.50 10.90 -8.19
N ARG A 303 -10.44 9.99 -8.50
CA ARG A 303 -11.89 10.31 -8.50
C ARG A 303 -12.78 9.21 -7.98
N GLY A 304 -12.22 8.06 -7.64
CA GLY A 304 -13.00 6.87 -7.35
C GLY A 304 -12.96 6.46 -5.88
N GLU A 305 -13.22 5.19 -5.67
CA GLU A 305 -13.33 4.58 -4.35
C GLU A 305 -11.98 4.65 -3.61
N ARG A 306 -10.87 4.29 -4.28
CA ARG A 306 -9.53 4.36 -3.68
C ARG A 306 -9.12 5.78 -3.29
N SER A 307 -9.42 6.77 -4.13
CA SER A 307 -9.17 8.19 -3.80
C SER A 307 -9.83 8.62 -2.49
N MET A 308 -11.12 8.28 -2.33
CA MET A 308 -11.86 8.60 -1.11
C MET A 308 -11.30 7.84 0.10
N HIS A 309 -10.99 6.56 -0.07
CA HIS A 309 -10.43 5.73 0.99
C HIS A 309 -9.08 6.26 1.49
N ASN A 310 -8.17 6.63 0.58
CA ASN A 310 -6.88 7.21 0.93
C ASN A 310 -7.03 8.54 1.68
N LEU A 311 -7.97 9.39 1.24
CA LEU A 311 -8.23 10.65 1.95
C LEU A 311 -8.85 10.42 3.33
N LEU A 312 -9.70 9.40 3.49
CA LEU A 312 -10.22 9.01 4.79
C LEU A 312 -9.09 8.60 5.72
N TRP A 313 -8.18 7.70 5.28
CA TRP A 313 -6.98 7.32 6.03
C TRP A 313 -6.14 8.52 6.45
N LEU A 314 -5.85 9.41 5.50
CA LEU A 314 -5.12 10.64 5.79
C LEU A 314 -5.83 11.47 6.86
N GLY A 315 -7.14 11.69 6.73
CA GLY A 315 -7.90 12.50 7.67
C GLY A 315 -8.01 11.91 9.08
N VAL A 316 -8.17 10.58 9.20
CA VAL A 316 -8.26 9.92 10.51
C VAL A 316 -6.90 9.83 11.19
N PHE A 317 -5.80 9.60 10.45
CA PHE A 317 -4.46 9.63 11.04
C PHE A 317 -4.03 11.03 11.45
N GLU A 318 -4.32 12.06 10.65
CA GLU A 318 -4.11 13.46 11.04
C GLU A 318 -4.84 13.80 12.34
N ALA A 319 -6.10 13.33 12.48
CA ALA A 319 -6.88 13.55 13.69
C ALA A 319 -6.35 12.75 14.89
N ALA A 320 -5.94 11.49 14.68
CA ALA A 320 -5.39 10.64 15.74
C ALA A 320 -4.05 11.17 16.26
N CYS A 321 -3.12 11.55 15.36
CA CYS A 321 -1.82 12.09 15.78
C CYS A 321 -1.93 13.49 16.41
N ALA A 322 -2.96 14.26 16.07
CA ALA A 322 -3.22 15.55 16.71
C ALA A 322 -3.79 15.41 18.13
N ASP A 323 -4.39 14.27 18.46
CA ASP A 323 -4.96 13.95 19.77
C ASP A 323 -3.92 13.33 20.72
N LEU A 324 -2.92 12.64 20.18
CA LEU A 324 -1.83 12.07 20.96
C LEU A 324 -0.99 13.17 21.65
N PRO A 325 -0.61 12.99 22.93
CA PRO A 325 0.47 13.79 23.51
C PRO A 325 1.77 13.49 22.77
N LEU A 326 2.79 14.35 22.92
CA LEU A 326 4.07 14.16 22.24
C LEU A 326 4.63 12.76 22.51
N GLN A 327 4.67 11.92 21.48
CA GLN A 327 5.28 10.60 21.55
C GLN A 327 6.73 10.67 21.06
N HIS A 328 7.68 10.23 21.89
CA HIS A 328 9.10 10.25 21.54
C HIS A 328 9.48 9.16 20.53
N ARG A 329 8.78 8.02 20.57
CA ARG A 329 9.02 6.88 19.69
C ARG A 329 7.71 6.23 19.23
N GLY A 330 7.65 5.90 17.96
CA GLY A 330 6.56 5.16 17.34
C GLY A 330 7.07 3.95 16.56
N VAL A 331 6.27 2.90 16.52
CA VAL A 331 6.52 1.66 15.79
C VAL A 331 5.31 1.33 14.94
N TYR A 332 5.53 0.95 13.68
CA TYR A 332 4.44 0.52 12.81
C TYR A 332 4.88 -0.55 11.82
N LEU A 333 3.90 -1.25 11.24
CA LEU A 333 4.16 -2.22 10.19
C LEU A 333 4.68 -1.52 8.92
N TYR A 334 5.87 -1.89 8.47
CA TYR A 334 6.48 -1.38 7.25
C TYR A 334 6.25 -2.37 6.12
N GLU A 335 5.11 -2.26 5.43
CA GLU A 335 4.79 -3.06 4.26
C GLU A 335 4.66 -2.25 2.97
N GLY A 336 4.78 -0.92 3.07
CA GLY A 336 4.61 -0.01 1.94
C GLY A 336 3.16 0.23 1.55
N ALA A 337 2.18 -0.07 2.43
CA ALA A 337 0.77 0.23 2.17
C ALA A 337 0.49 1.75 2.16
N SER A 338 -0.54 2.18 1.43
CA SER A 338 -0.91 3.61 1.34
C SER A 338 -1.21 4.24 2.71
N TRP A 339 -1.86 3.51 3.62
CA TRP A 339 -2.19 4.01 4.96
C TRP A 339 -0.92 4.37 5.77
N GLU A 340 0.18 3.65 5.58
CA GLU A 340 1.45 3.91 6.26
C GLU A 340 1.99 5.30 5.89
N ARG A 341 1.84 5.70 4.62
CA ARG A 341 2.29 7.02 4.15
C ARG A 341 1.49 8.14 4.79
N ALA A 342 0.19 7.93 4.96
CA ALA A 342 -0.69 8.86 5.68
C ALA A 342 -0.29 8.96 7.16
N PHE A 343 -0.03 7.82 7.82
CA PHE A 343 0.41 7.79 9.20
C PHE A 343 1.76 8.48 9.41
N VAL A 344 2.79 8.14 8.62
CA VAL A 344 4.12 8.76 8.72
C VAL A 344 4.02 10.28 8.54
N HIS A 345 3.21 10.75 7.57
CA HIS A 345 2.97 12.18 7.42
C HIS A 345 2.30 12.80 8.65
N ALA A 346 1.20 12.20 9.13
CA ALA A 346 0.48 12.70 10.30
C ALA A 346 1.36 12.73 11.56
N TRP A 347 2.22 11.72 11.74
CA TRP A 347 3.19 11.64 12.83
C TRP A 347 4.15 12.82 12.82
N ARG A 348 4.75 13.11 11.65
CA ARG A 348 5.69 14.24 11.48
C ARG A 348 5.00 15.59 11.58
N ALA A 349 3.82 15.74 11.00
CA ALA A 349 3.07 16.99 10.99
C ALA A 349 2.66 17.44 12.40
N ASN A 350 2.55 16.52 13.35
CA ASN A 350 2.26 16.80 14.76
C ASN A 350 3.52 16.83 15.65
N GLY A 351 4.71 16.79 15.05
CA GLY A 351 5.98 16.97 15.77
C GLY A 351 6.39 15.79 16.66
N HIS A 352 5.81 14.60 16.46
CA HIS A 352 6.24 13.41 17.17
C HIS A 352 7.68 13.00 16.79
N GLY A 353 8.30 12.21 17.66
CA GLY A 353 9.72 11.86 17.62
C GLY A 353 10.09 10.79 16.59
N GLU A 354 10.95 9.88 17.01
CA GLU A 354 11.53 8.85 16.16
C GLU A 354 10.47 7.82 15.72
N LEU A 355 10.46 7.45 14.44
CA LEU A 355 9.53 6.48 13.88
C LEU A 355 10.28 5.28 13.30
N ILE A 356 9.87 4.08 13.72
CA ILE A 356 10.51 2.82 13.38
C ILE A 356 9.54 1.98 12.54
N GLY A 357 9.96 1.63 11.33
CA GLY A 357 9.21 0.74 10.44
C GLY A 357 9.66 -0.70 10.56
N VAL A 358 8.73 -1.63 10.81
CA VAL A 358 9.01 -3.05 11.03
C VAL A 358 8.35 -3.92 9.96
N PRO A 359 9.11 -4.61 9.10
CA PRO A 359 8.55 -5.65 8.23
C PRO A 359 7.97 -6.77 9.10
N HIS A 360 6.66 -7.02 8.98
CA HIS A 360 5.97 -7.98 9.85
C HIS A 360 6.24 -9.45 9.48
N ALA A 361 6.70 -9.70 8.25
CA ALA A 361 6.92 -11.03 7.68
C ALA A 361 8.00 -11.00 6.60
N THR A 362 8.25 -12.16 6.00
CA THR A 362 9.17 -12.31 4.86
C THR A 362 8.77 -11.43 3.68
N ILE A 363 9.74 -10.70 3.14
CA ILE A 363 9.56 -9.85 1.95
C ILE A 363 9.73 -10.71 0.70
N ARG A 364 8.65 -10.88 -0.07
CA ARG A 364 8.69 -11.62 -1.34
C ARG A 364 9.33 -10.75 -2.42
N PHE A 365 10.06 -11.37 -3.36
CA PHE A 365 10.73 -10.65 -4.44
C PHE A 365 9.78 -9.74 -5.23
N TRP A 366 8.64 -10.29 -5.66
CA TRP A 366 7.61 -9.56 -6.40
C TRP A 366 6.61 -8.81 -5.50
N ASP A 367 6.86 -8.70 -4.18
CA ASP A 367 6.08 -7.77 -3.35
C ASP A 367 6.69 -6.36 -3.43
N LEU A 368 6.40 -5.68 -4.53
CA LEU A 368 7.04 -4.40 -4.86
C LEU A 368 6.64 -3.24 -3.95
N ARG A 369 5.70 -3.43 -3.02
CA ARG A 369 5.35 -2.40 -2.02
C ARG A 369 6.55 -1.98 -1.17
N TYR A 370 7.45 -2.92 -0.90
CA TYR A 370 8.71 -2.69 -0.18
C TYR A 370 9.79 -2.01 -1.02
N TYR A 371 9.60 -1.98 -2.34
CA TYR A 371 10.61 -1.53 -3.29
C TYR A 371 10.31 -0.11 -3.80
N VAL A 372 11.30 0.76 -3.65
CA VAL A 372 11.26 2.16 -4.07
C VAL A 372 12.55 2.43 -4.82
N ASP A 373 12.46 3.16 -5.94
CA ASP A 373 13.63 3.60 -6.70
C ASP A 373 14.55 4.44 -5.80
N ALA A 374 15.87 4.20 -5.87
CA ALA A 374 16.85 4.87 -5.03
C ALA A 374 16.77 6.41 -5.18
N ARG A 375 16.47 6.92 -6.38
CA ARG A 375 16.29 8.36 -6.64
C ARG A 375 15.13 8.93 -5.86
N THR A 376 14.01 8.20 -5.75
CA THR A 376 12.86 8.63 -4.94
C THR A 376 13.21 8.65 -3.45
N ARG A 377 13.98 7.66 -2.98
CA ARG A 377 14.30 7.46 -1.56
C ARG A 377 15.16 8.58 -0.97
N VAL A 378 16.16 9.04 -1.72
CA VAL A 378 17.10 10.09 -1.29
C VAL A 378 16.61 11.50 -1.63
N ARG A 379 15.46 11.63 -2.31
CA ARG A 379 14.92 12.93 -2.70
C ARG A 379 14.34 13.63 -1.47
N HIS A 380 14.91 14.78 -1.12
CA HIS A 380 14.45 15.64 -0.04
C HIS A 380 13.68 16.86 -0.57
N GLY A 381 12.96 17.53 0.32
CA GLY A 381 12.23 18.76 0.04
C GLY A 381 10.71 18.58 0.03
N MET A 382 9.99 19.59 -0.46
CA MET A 382 8.54 19.58 -0.46
C MET A 382 7.99 18.37 -1.23
N HIS A 383 7.03 17.67 -0.63
CA HIS A 383 6.43 16.45 -1.17
C HIS A 383 7.38 15.27 -1.34
N SER A 384 8.50 15.20 -0.62
CA SER A 384 9.31 13.98 -0.56
C SER A 384 8.53 12.79 -0.01
N LEU A 385 8.99 11.58 -0.32
CA LEU A 385 8.40 10.34 0.18
C LEU A 385 8.41 10.31 1.72
N PRO A 386 7.27 10.09 2.39
CA PRO A 386 7.24 9.84 3.83
C PRO A 386 7.90 8.51 4.16
N GLN A 387 8.90 8.57 5.05
CA GLN A 387 9.73 7.43 5.47
C GLN A 387 9.92 7.43 6.98
N PRO A 388 10.13 6.25 7.60
CA PRO A 388 10.56 6.17 8.99
C PRO A 388 12.02 6.64 9.15
N ASP A 389 12.42 6.93 10.38
CA ASP A 389 13.82 7.24 10.72
C ASP A 389 14.68 5.98 10.77
N ARG A 390 14.06 4.85 11.13
CA ARG A 390 14.68 3.54 11.25
C ARG A 390 13.86 2.46 10.57
N MET A 391 14.54 1.50 9.96
CA MET A 391 13.94 0.32 9.36
C MET A 391 14.52 -0.92 10.04
N VAL A 392 13.66 -1.82 10.48
CA VAL A 392 14.09 -3.05 11.14
C VAL A 392 14.44 -4.11 10.11
N ARG A 393 15.66 -4.66 10.21
CA ARG A 393 16.10 -5.86 9.51
C ARG A 393 15.96 -7.05 10.47
N ASN A 394 14.86 -7.78 10.33
CA ASN A 394 14.54 -8.92 11.21
C ASN A 394 14.55 -10.29 10.54
N ASN A 395 14.89 -10.35 9.25
CA ASN A 395 15.01 -11.60 8.52
C ASN A 395 15.89 -11.45 7.26
N VAL A 396 16.34 -12.58 6.71
CA VAL A 396 17.21 -12.61 5.52
C VAL A 396 16.58 -11.97 4.29
N THR A 397 15.26 -12.09 4.11
CA THR A 397 14.58 -11.49 2.96
C THR A 397 14.45 -9.97 3.08
N ALA A 398 14.36 -9.43 4.30
CA ALA A 398 14.44 -8.00 4.58
C ALA A 398 15.84 -7.46 4.26
N ALA A 399 16.88 -8.18 4.64
CA ALA A 399 18.26 -7.85 4.28
C ALA A 399 18.44 -7.73 2.75
N THR A 400 17.97 -8.75 2.01
CA THR A 400 18.03 -8.76 0.54
C THR A 400 17.25 -7.61 -0.08
N ALA A 401 16.03 -7.33 0.39
CA ALA A 401 15.20 -6.25 -0.15
C ALA A 401 15.80 -4.85 0.13
N PHE A 402 16.38 -4.65 1.31
CA PHE A 402 17.03 -3.39 1.68
C PHE A 402 18.29 -3.14 0.85
N ALA A 403 19.11 -4.18 0.64
CA ALA A 403 20.27 -4.11 -0.25
C ALA A 403 19.85 -3.79 -1.69
N ALA A 404 18.83 -4.49 -2.22
CA ALA A 404 18.32 -4.29 -3.57
C ALA A 404 17.75 -2.88 -3.82
N THR A 405 17.32 -2.17 -2.77
CA THR A 405 16.77 -0.81 -2.86
C THR A 405 17.70 0.27 -2.32
N SER A 406 18.97 -0.09 -2.08
CA SER A 406 20.01 0.81 -1.58
C SER A 406 19.57 1.59 -0.33
N VAL A 407 18.90 0.91 0.61
CA VAL A 407 18.58 1.50 1.92
C VAL A 407 19.91 1.78 2.65
N PRO A 408 20.14 3.01 3.14
CA PRO A 408 21.39 3.33 3.84
C PRO A 408 21.54 2.52 5.14
N GLU A 409 22.70 1.92 5.37
CA GLU A 409 22.91 1.06 6.55
C GLU A 409 22.70 1.81 7.88
N HIS A 410 23.01 3.10 7.95
CA HIS A 410 22.85 3.90 9.17
C HIS A 410 21.38 4.14 9.60
N VAL A 411 20.40 3.82 8.75
CA VAL A 411 18.97 3.83 9.12
C VAL A 411 18.44 2.42 9.41
N ILE A 412 19.26 1.39 9.27
CA ILE A 412 18.87 -0.01 9.51
C ILE A 412 19.20 -0.37 10.96
N VAL A 413 18.27 -1.07 11.61
CA VAL A 413 18.48 -1.65 12.94
C VAL A 413 18.20 -3.15 12.86
N ASP A 414 19.14 -3.96 13.33
CA ASP A 414 18.96 -5.40 13.43
C ASP A 414 18.12 -5.75 14.66
N CYS A 415 17.08 -6.55 14.46
CA CYS A 415 16.24 -7.06 15.54
C CYS A 415 15.83 -8.50 15.28
N GLU A 416 15.44 -9.23 16.32
CA GLU A 416 14.87 -10.56 16.17
C GLU A 416 13.37 -10.51 15.80
N ALA A 417 12.91 -11.44 14.96
CA ALA A 417 11.50 -11.58 14.61
C ALA A 417 10.78 -12.51 15.61
N LEU A 418 10.34 -11.95 16.75
CA LEU A 418 9.67 -12.70 17.82
C LEU A 418 8.38 -13.43 17.38
N ARG A 419 7.72 -12.96 16.30
CA ARG A 419 6.53 -13.60 15.72
C ARG A 419 6.67 -15.11 15.50
N TYR A 420 7.88 -15.57 15.16
CA TYR A 420 8.14 -16.98 14.83
C TYR A 420 8.71 -17.78 16.01
N SER A 421 8.76 -17.21 17.22
CA SER A 421 9.31 -17.87 18.41
C SER A 421 8.62 -19.21 18.70
N HIS A 422 7.30 -19.30 18.50
CA HIS A 422 6.51 -20.52 18.65
C HIS A 422 6.94 -21.68 17.73
N LEU A 423 7.75 -21.42 16.68
CA LEU A 423 8.29 -22.46 15.81
C LEU A 423 9.59 -23.08 16.38
N ALA A 424 10.25 -22.42 17.34
CA ALA A 424 11.48 -22.93 17.95
C ALA A 424 11.23 -24.24 18.72
N ASP A 425 10.05 -24.39 19.31
CA ASP A 425 9.65 -25.55 20.10
C ASP A 425 9.06 -26.69 19.25
N ILE A 426 8.91 -26.49 17.94
CA ILE A 426 8.44 -27.54 17.04
C ILE A 426 9.62 -28.45 16.71
N SER A 427 9.58 -29.67 17.26
CA SER A 427 10.52 -30.75 16.92
C SER A 427 10.69 -30.83 15.40
N ARG A 428 11.94 -30.75 14.91
CA ARG A 428 12.24 -30.93 13.49
C ARG A 428 11.60 -32.24 13.03
N VAL A 429 10.62 -32.16 12.15
CA VAL A 429 10.09 -33.34 11.47
C VAL A 429 11.24 -33.87 10.64
N GLU A 430 11.84 -34.98 11.06
CA GLU A 430 12.83 -35.67 10.24
C GLU A 430 12.16 -36.02 8.90
N PRO A 431 12.80 -35.70 7.76
CA PRO A 431 12.24 -36.08 6.47
C PRO A 431 12.11 -37.61 6.46
N SER A 432 10.88 -38.10 6.27
CA SER A 432 10.63 -39.52 6.03
C SER A 432 11.53 -39.95 4.86
N ARG A 433 12.44 -40.89 5.14
CA ARG A 433 13.42 -41.43 4.18
C ARG A 433 12.78 -42.01 2.94
#